data_AF-A0AAW2TG96-F1
#
_entry.id   AF-A0AAW2TG96-F1
#
_cell.length_a   1.000
_cell.length_b   1.000
_cell.length_c   1.000
_cell.angle_alpha   90.00
_cell.angle_beta   90.00
_cell.angle_gamma   90.00
#
_symmetry.space_group_name_H-M   'P 1'
#
loop_
_entity.id
_entity.type
_entity.pdbx_description
1 polymer ?
#
loop_
_entity_poly.entity_id
_entity_poly.type
_entity_poly.pdbx_seq_one_letter_code
_entity_poly.pdbx_strand_id
1 'polypeptide(L)'
;MQLGDVPLEGVDTSLYGFAGEVVHPRGMISLPLTLGTFPFRKTCLLKFLVVDIPSAYNIILGRPTLNAFRAVISTYHMKIKFPVDGGVGEAQADMLQARKFYVEAIKRGKKIMLEGTSSEENSTKRGKNSTPRIEHKAEDLVAVQPVEELLTVQLIPGDPDKITKVGSKMKEEVREQVINCL
;
A
#
# COMPACT_ATOMS: atom_id res chain seq x y z
N MET A 1 -4.34 -16.05 -4.77
CA MET A 1 -4.59 -16.78 -6.04
C MET A 1 -3.84 -18.09 -5.96
N GLN A 2 -4.46 -19.24 -6.25
CA GLN A 2 -3.75 -20.53 -6.30
C GLN A 2 -3.38 -20.80 -7.75
N LEU A 3 -2.08 -20.76 -8.07
CA LEU A 3 -1.58 -21.03 -9.41
C LEU A 3 -1.37 -22.53 -9.68
N GLY A 4 -1.58 -23.40 -8.68
CA GLY A 4 -1.31 -24.84 -8.77
C GLY A 4 0.16 -25.14 -9.06
N ASP A 5 0.45 -26.37 -9.48
CA ASP A 5 1.78 -26.80 -9.93
C ASP A 5 2.00 -26.50 -11.42
N VAL A 6 1.60 -25.30 -11.85
CA VAL A 6 1.80 -24.88 -13.24
C VAL A 6 3.28 -24.59 -13.46
N PRO A 7 3.90 -25.15 -14.54
CA PRO A 7 5.31 -24.93 -14.82
C PRO A 7 5.58 -23.44 -15.08
N LEU A 8 6.63 -22.92 -14.44
CA LEU A 8 7.07 -21.54 -14.55
C LEU A 8 8.30 -21.45 -15.45
N GLU A 9 8.36 -20.41 -16.28
CA GLU A 9 9.56 -20.05 -17.04
C GLU A 9 10.62 -19.53 -16.06
N GLY A 10 11.88 -19.96 -16.23
CA GLY A 10 13.00 -19.49 -15.42
C GLY A 10 13.25 -18.00 -15.61
N VAL A 11 13.58 -17.30 -14.52
CA VAL A 11 13.82 -15.85 -14.51
C VAL A 11 14.97 -15.53 -13.54
N ASP A 12 15.86 -14.63 -13.95
CA ASP A 12 17.01 -14.17 -13.14
C ASP A 12 16.87 -12.68 -12.73
N THR A 13 15.66 -12.14 -12.86
CA THR A 13 15.40 -10.73 -12.54
C THR A 13 14.92 -10.59 -11.10
N SER A 14 15.68 -9.84 -10.32
CA SER A 14 15.31 -9.48 -8.94
C SER A 14 14.36 -8.29 -8.91
N LEU A 15 13.40 -8.30 -7.97
CA LEU A 15 12.48 -7.21 -7.74
C LEU A 15 12.92 -6.36 -6.55
N TYR A 16 12.87 -5.04 -6.74
CA TYR A 16 13.25 -4.04 -5.75
C TYR A 16 12.07 -3.11 -5.43
N GLY A 17 12.00 -2.60 -4.21
CA GLY A 17 11.05 -1.57 -3.80
C GLY A 17 9.62 -2.03 -3.51
N PHE A 18 9.28 -3.29 -3.80
CA PHE A 18 7.96 -3.86 -3.48
C PHE A 18 7.80 -4.20 -2.00
N ALA A 19 8.78 -4.93 -1.45
CA ALA A 19 8.74 -5.46 -0.08
C ALA A 19 9.70 -4.74 0.88
N GLY A 20 10.42 -3.71 0.41
CA GLY A 20 11.52 -3.09 1.16
C GLY A 20 12.80 -3.93 1.19
N GLU A 21 12.72 -5.17 0.71
CA GLU A 21 13.84 -6.08 0.48
C GLU A 21 13.91 -6.50 -1.01
N VAL A 22 14.97 -7.24 -1.34
CA VAL A 22 15.14 -7.85 -2.67
C VAL A 22 14.30 -9.12 -2.72
N VAL A 23 13.41 -9.21 -3.71
CA VAL A 23 12.55 -10.39 -3.90
C VAL A 23 12.96 -11.11 -5.17
N HIS A 24 13.30 -12.38 -5.05
CA HIS A 24 13.56 -13.26 -6.19
C HIS A 24 12.26 -13.96 -6.60
N PRO A 25 11.77 -13.75 -7.84
CA PRO A 25 10.59 -14.47 -8.33
C PRO A 25 10.84 -15.98 -8.43
N ARG A 26 9.81 -16.80 -8.18
CA ARG A 26 9.82 -18.25 -8.45
C ARG A 26 9.92 -18.54 -9.94
N GLY A 27 9.48 -17.61 -10.78
CA GLY A 27 9.56 -17.69 -12.22
C GLY A 27 8.56 -16.75 -12.89
N MET A 28 8.27 -17.01 -14.15
CA MET A 28 7.36 -16.22 -14.97
C MET A 28 6.28 -17.08 -15.59
N ILE A 29 5.07 -16.54 -15.71
CA ILE A 29 3.91 -17.22 -16.29
C ILE A 29 3.17 -16.30 -17.26
N SER A 30 2.64 -16.86 -18.36
CA SER A 30 1.76 -16.13 -19.27
C SER A 30 0.30 -16.38 -18.90
N LEU A 31 -0.43 -15.32 -18.51
CA LEU A 31 -1.84 -15.41 -18.11
C LEU A 31 -2.71 -14.43 -18.91
N PRO A 32 -3.92 -14.85 -19.33
CA PRO A 32 -4.89 -13.92 -19.89
C PRO A 32 -5.45 -13.02 -18.79
N LEU A 33 -5.25 -11.71 -18.91
CA LEU A 33 -5.89 -10.71 -18.06
C LEU A 33 -7.07 -10.09 -18.82
N THR A 34 -8.25 -10.07 -18.20
CA THR A 34 -9.42 -9.39 -18.74
C THR A 34 -9.76 -8.16 -17.89
N LEU A 35 -9.91 -7.00 -18.53
CA LEU A 35 -10.42 -5.78 -17.90
C LEU A 35 -11.81 -5.46 -18.43
N GLY A 36 -12.64 -4.89 -17.55
CA GLY A 36 -14.03 -4.50 -17.82
C GLY A 36 -15.02 -5.65 -17.79
N THR A 37 -16.26 -5.33 -18.11
CA THR A 37 -17.39 -6.26 -18.18
C THR A 37 -17.99 -6.26 -19.58
N PHE A 38 -18.73 -7.30 -19.94
CA PHE A 38 -19.42 -7.33 -21.23
C PHE A 38 -20.44 -6.17 -21.33
N PRO A 39 -20.56 -5.48 -22.48
CA PRO A 39 -19.85 -5.70 -23.75
C PRO A 39 -18.47 -5.04 -23.85
N PHE A 40 -18.14 -4.12 -22.94
CA PHE A 40 -16.93 -3.30 -23.00
C PHE A 40 -15.76 -3.90 -22.20
N ARG A 41 -15.29 -5.07 -22.65
CA ARG A 41 -14.14 -5.77 -22.05
C ARG A 41 -13.01 -5.98 -23.04
N LYS A 42 -11.79 -6.09 -22.53
CA LYS A 42 -10.60 -6.43 -23.31
C LYS A 42 -9.80 -7.49 -22.59
N THR A 43 -9.27 -8.46 -23.35
CA THR A 43 -8.40 -9.52 -22.82
C THR A 43 -7.04 -9.43 -23.50
N CYS A 44 -5.97 -9.43 -22.70
CA CYS A 44 -4.58 -9.47 -23.18
C CYS A 44 -3.85 -10.64 -22.51
N LEU A 45 -3.07 -11.39 -23.29
CA LEU A 45 -2.14 -12.37 -22.74
C LEU A 45 -0.87 -11.63 -22.27
N LEU A 46 -0.56 -11.73 -20.97
CA LEU A 46 0.54 -11.00 -20.35
C LEU A 46 1.45 -11.92 -19.57
N LYS A 47 2.75 -11.59 -19.55
CA LYS A 47 3.74 -12.26 -18.71
C LYS A 47 3.74 -11.64 -17.30
N PHE A 48 3.63 -12.48 -16.28
CA PHE A 48 3.66 -12.12 -14.88
C PHE A 48 4.84 -12.79 -14.19
N LEU A 49 5.53 -12.03 -13.34
CA LEU A 49 6.48 -12.60 -12.38
C LEU A 49 5.70 -13.17 -11.20
N VAL A 50 5.99 -14.42 -10.86
CA VAL A 50 5.38 -15.10 -9.72
C VAL A 50 6.30 -14.98 -8.52
N VAL A 51 5.81 -14.36 -7.46
CA VAL A 51 6.52 -14.22 -6.18
C VAL A 51 5.76 -14.96 -5.09
N ASP A 52 6.49 -15.56 -4.17
CA ASP A 52 5.93 -16.33 -3.07
C ASP A 52 6.27 -15.67 -1.74
N ILE A 53 5.64 -14.52 -1.53
CA ILE A 53 5.82 -13.71 -0.33
C ILE A 53 4.46 -13.28 0.22
N PRO A 54 4.32 -13.18 1.55
CA PRO A 54 3.11 -12.63 2.16
C PRO A 54 2.86 -11.20 1.65
N SER A 55 1.71 -10.98 0.98
CA SER A 55 1.33 -9.66 0.49
C SER A 55 -0.17 -9.40 0.60
N ALA A 56 -0.53 -8.12 0.71
CA ALA A 56 -1.91 -7.66 0.58
C ALA A 56 -2.45 -7.73 -0.86
N TYR A 57 -1.57 -7.91 -1.84
CA TYR A 57 -1.89 -7.89 -3.26
C TYR A 57 -1.70 -9.27 -3.88
N ASN A 58 -2.69 -9.74 -4.63
CA ASN A 58 -2.57 -10.96 -5.44
C ASN A 58 -1.86 -10.71 -6.78
N ILE A 59 -2.04 -9.52 -7.35
CA ILE A 59 -1.51 -9.13 -8.66
C ILE A 59 -1.16 -7.65 -8.60
N ILE A 60 -0.02 -7.28 -9.20
CA ILE A 60 0.40 -5.88 -9.36
C ILE A 60 0.49 -5.59 -10.84
N LEU A 61 -0.29 -4.62 -11.30
CA LEU A 61 -0.30 -4.20 -12.69
C LEU A 61 0.64 -3.01 -12.86
N GLY A 62 1.84 -3.31 -13.37
CA GLY A 62 2.81 -2.28 -13.70
C GLY A 62 2.50 -1.55 -15.00
N ARG A 63 3.36 -0.59 -15.34
CA ARG A 63 3.32 0.14 -16.61
C ARG A 63 3.24 -0.75 -17.85
N PRO A 64 3.96 -1.89 -17.97
CA PRO A 64 3.86 -2.76 -19.15
C PRO A 64 2.42 -3.23 -19.41
N THR A 65 1.72 -3.66 -18.36
CA THR A 65 0.32 -4.07 -18.44
C THR A 65 -0.58 -2.91 -18.84
N LEU A 66 -0.44 -1.75 -18.17
CA LEU A 66 -1.24 -0.57 -18.48
C LEU A 66 -1.06 -0.12 -19.94
N ASN A 67 0.17 -0.17 -20.45
CA ASN A 67 0.48 0.14 -21.85
C ASN A 67 -0.14 -0.87 -22.82
N ALA A 68 -0.13 -2.17 -22.50
CA ALA A 68 -0.78 -3.20 -23.31
C ALA A 68 -2.29 -2.96 -23.45
N PHE A 69 -2.93 -2.46 -22.38
CA PHE A 69 -4.34 -2.07 -22.43
C PHE A 69 -4.58 -0.69 -23.04
N ARG A 70 -3.55 0.14 -23.23
CA ARG A 70 -3.68 1.59 -23.48
C ARG A 70 -4.56 2.25 -22.42
N ALA A 71 -4.35 1.86 -21.17
CA ALA A 71 -5.17 2.23 -20.05
C ALA A 71 -4.83 3.63 -19.52
N VAL A 72 -5.86 4.39 -19.16
CA VAL A 72 -5.76 5.64 -18.42
C VAL A 72 -6.34 5.42 -17.03
N ILE A 73 -5.55 5.70 -16.00
CA ILE A 73 -5.97 5.56 -14.60
C ILE A 73 -6.39 6.93 -14.08
N SER A 74 -7.58 7.00 -13.50
CA SER A 74 -7.99 8.12 -12.66
C SER A 74 -7.98 7.65 -11.20
N THR A 75 -6.98 8.08 -10.44
CA THR A 75 -6.89 7.81 -9.00
C THR A 75 -8.02 8.51 -8.25
N TYR A 76 -8.38 9.73 -8.66
CA TYR A 76 -9.48 10.48 -8.07
C TYR A 76 -10.82 9.73 -8.16
N HIS A 77 -11.13 9.16 -9.32
CA HIS A 77 -12.37 8.40 -9.51
C HIS A 77 -12.21 6.90 -9.21
N MET A 78 -11.01 6.46 -8.84
CA MET A 78 -10.64 5.05 -8.63
C MET A 78 -11.06 4.15 -9.80
N LYS A 79 -10.80 4.61 -11.03
CA LYS A 79 -11.23 3.98 -12.29
C LYS A 79 -10.08 3.84 -13.27
N ILE A 80 -10.15 2.79 -14.08
CA ILE A 80 -9.27 2.55 -15.22
C ILE A 80 -10.14 2.55 -16.48
N LYS A 81 -9.79 3.39 -17.46
CA LYS A 81 -10.42 3.40 -18.78
C LYS A 81 -9.47 2.86 -19.83
N PHE A 82 -9.98 2.13 -20.80
CA PHE A 82 -9.19 1.55 -21.88
C PHE A 82 -10.02 1.43 -23.15
N PRO A 83 -9.40 1.56 -24.35
CA PRO A 83 -10.12 1.40 -25.60
C PRO A 83 -10.56 -0.05 -25.82
N VAL A 84 -11.78 -0.21 -26.33
CA VAL A 84 -12.38 -1.48 -26.80
C VAL A 84 -13.02 -1.24 -28.16
N ASP A 85 -13.32 -2.30 -28.91
CA ASP A 85 -13.99 -2.15 -30.19
C ASP A 85 -15.36 -1.51 -29.99
N GLY A 86 -15.60 -0.39 -30.68
CA GLY A 86 -16.85 0.37 -30.56
C GLY A 86 -16.98 1.27 -29.31
N GLY A 87 -15.93 1.45 -28.49
CA GLY A 87 -16.02 2.40 -27.38
C GLY A 87 -14.86 2.38 -26.38
N VAL A 88 -15.20 2.71 -25.13
CA VAL A 88 -14.26 2.77 -24.01
C VAL A 88 -14.77 1.86 -22.91
N GLY A 89 -13.97 0.86 -22.55
CA GLY A 89 -14.19 0.03 -21.38
C GLY A 89 -13.76 0.75 -20.11
N GLU A 90 -14.44 0.41 -19.01
CA GLU A 90 -14.14 0.93 -17.68
C GLU A 90 -14.05 -0.21 -16.68
N ALA A 91 -13.03 -0.16 -15.83
CA ALA A 91 -12.92 -0.99 -14.63
C ALA A 91 -12.90 -0.05 -13.42
N GLN A 92 -13.79 -0.30 -12.47
CA GLN A 92 -13.90 0.47 -11.24
C GLN A 92 -13.36 -0.35 -10.06
N ALA A 93 -12.61 0.30 -9.17
CA ALA A 93 -12.15 -0.34 -7.96
C ALA A 93 -13.31 -0.53 -6.96
N ASP A 94 -13.38 -1.72 -6.36
CA ASP A 94 -14.22 -1.96 -5.19
C ASP A 94 -13.45 -1.55 -3.93
N MET A 95 -13.72 -0.34 -3.44
CA MET A 95 -13.01 0.22 -2.30
C MET A 95 -13.29 -0.54 -0.99
N LEU A 96 -14.50 -1.06 -0.82
CA LEU A 96 -14.89 -1.79 0.38
C LEU A 96 -14.14 -3.12 0.44
N GLN A 97 -14.08 -3.85 -0.67
CA GLN A 97 -13.32 -5.09 -0.72
C GLN A 97 -11.82 -4.82 -0.60
N ALA A 98 -11.28 -3.82 -1.30
CA ALA A 98 -9.88 -3.45 -1.18
C ALA A 98 -9.50 -3.14 0.28
N ARG A 99 -10.34 -2.39 1.00
CA ARG A 99 -10.16 -2.09 2.42
C ARG A 99 -10.18 -3.37 3.27
N LYS A 100 -11.16 -4.24 3.09
CA LYS A 100 -11.25 -5.53 3.83
C LYS A 100 -9.98 -6.36 3.64
N PHE A 101 -9.52 -6.54 2.40
CA PHE A 101 -8.30 -7.30 2.12
C PHE A 101 -7.04 -6.66 2.71
N TYR A 102 -6.93 -5.34 2.69
CA TYR A 102 -5.83 -4.61 3.29
C TYR A 102 -5.75 -4.83 4.81
N VAL A 103 -6.89 -4.74 5.50
CA VAL A 103 -6.97 -4.98 6.96
C VAL A 103 -6.57 -6.41 7.29
N GLU A 104 -7.09 -7.39 6.56
CA GLU A 104 -6.75 -8.81 6.76
C GLU A 104 -5.27 -9.10 6.50
N ALA A 105 -4.68 -8.48 5.47
CA ALA A 105 -3.26 -8.62 5.18
C ALA A 105 -2.38 -8.06 6.32
N ILE A 106 -2.76 -6.92 6.91
CA ILE A 106 -2.07 -6.36 8.08
C ILE A 106 -2.16 -7.31 9.28
N LYS A 107 -3.34 -7.87 9.56
CA LYS A 107 -3.52 -8.83 10.66
C LYS A 107 -2.63 -10.06 10.48
N ARG A 108 -2.56 -10.61 9.26
CA ARG A 108 -1.69 -11.73 8.91
C ARG A 108 -0.20 -11.38 9.04
N GLY A 109 0.21 -10.21 8.55
CA GLY A 109 1.59 -9.75 8.67
C GLY A 109 2.04 -9.60 10.13
N LYS A 110 1.15 -9.07 11.00
CA LYS A 110 1.43 -8.99 12.45
C LYS A 110 1.57 -10.37 13.09
N LYS A 111 0.74 -11.34 12.69
CA LYS A 111 0.83 -12.73 13.20
C LYS A 111 2.15 -13.39 12.82
N ILE A 112 2.60 -13.24 11.57
CA ILE A 112 3.88 -13.79 11.09
C ILE A 112 5.08 -13.17 11.82
N MET A 113 5.03 -11.88 12.14
CA MET A 113 6.09 -11.22 12.94
C MET A 113 6.12 -11.61 14.41
N LEU A 114 4.98 -12.05 14.98
CA LEU A 114 4.89 -12.52 16.36
C LEU A 114 5.29 -14.00 16.54
N GLU A 115 5.16 -14.81 15.49
CA GLU A 115 5.52 -16.24 15.50
C GLU A 115 6.97 -16.51 15.01
N GLY A 116 7.72 -15.49 14.59
CA GLY A 116 9.06 -15.61 13.99
C GLY A 116 10.26 -15.41 14.92
N THR A 117 10.08 -15.21 16.23
CA THR A 117 11.22 -15.05 17.15
C THR A 117 11.74 -16.40 17.66
N SER A 118 12.49 -17.09 16.82
CA SER A 118 13.59 -17.96 17.26
C SER A 118 14.55 -18.18 16.09
N SER A 119 15.58 -17.33 16.02
CA SER A 119 16.98 -17.68 15.70
C SER A 119 17.75 -16.43 15.25
N GLU A 120 18.52 -15.94 16.21
CA GLU A 120 19.85 -15.32 16.16
C GLU A 120 20.20 -14.14 15.23
N GLU A 121 20.77 -13.16 15.94
CA GLU A 121 21.45 -11.94 15.58
C GLU A 121 22.50 -12.09 14.47
N ASN A 122 22.50 -11.17 13.50
CA ASN A 122 23.72 -10.43 13.25
C ASN A 122 23.45 -9.03 12.70
N SER A 123 24.07 -8.07 13.35
CA SER A 123 23.84 -6.64 13.17
C SER A 123 24.62 -6.08 11.98
N THR A 124 23.99 -5.25 11.16
CA THR A 124 24.68 -4.17 10.43
C THR A 124 23.73 -2.99 10.26
N LYS A 125 24.11 -1.88 10.87
CA LYS A 125 23.41 -0.59 10.86
C LYS A 125 23.37 0.00 9.44
N ARG A 126 22.20 0.40 8.92
CA ARG A 126 22.16 1.41 7.85
C ARG A 126 20.82 2.16 7.72
N GLY A 127 20.92 3.49 7.80
CA GLY A 127 20.15 4.50 7.05
C GLY A 127 18.63 4.52 7.17
N LYS A 128 18.09 5.30 8.12
CA LYS A 128 16.68 5.70 8.15
C LYS A 128 16.42 6.78 7.08
N ASN A 129 16.15 6.38 5.85
CA ASN A 129 15.45 7.24 4.89
C ASN A 129 14.04 6.67 4.68
N SER A 130 13.18 6.87 5.67
CA SER A 130 11.76 6.53 5.57
C SER A 130 11.01 7.65 4.85
N THR A 131 10.65 7.41 3.59
CA THR A 131 9.57 8.14 2.91
C THR A 131 8.26 7.98 3.71
N PRO A 132 7.41 9.01 3.82
CA PRO A 132 6.22 8.96 4.67
C PRO A 132 5.18 8.00 4.05
N ARG A 133 5.05 6.81 4.63
CA ARG A 133 3.97 5.87 4.32
C ARG A 133 2.76 6.33 5.13
N ILE A 134 1.73 6.83 4.45
CA ILE A 134 0.47 7.20 5.09
C ILE A 134 -0.21 5.91 5.57
N GLU A 135 -0.14 5.66 6.89
CA GLU A 135 -0.84 4.57 7.54
C GLU A 135 -2.32 4.91 7.72
N HIS A 136 -3.16 4.52 6.76
CA HIS A 136 -4.60 4.44 7.02
C HIS A 136 -4.92 3.04 7.58
N LYS A 137 -5.11 2.93 8.90
CA LYS A 137 -5.67 1.72 9.53
C LYS A 137 -7.18 1.82 9.61
N ALA A 138 -7.83 0.83 9.02
CA ALA A 138 -9.21 0.43 9.24
C ALA A 138 -9.13 -0.74 10.25
N GLU A 139 -9.76 -0.81 11.43
CA GLU A 139 -11.03 -0.27 11.89
C GLU A 139 -11.12 -0.02 13.43
N ASP A 140 -10.04 -0.09 14.21
CA ASP A 140 -10.00 0.36 15.62
C ASP A 140 -8.81 1.34 15.79
N LEU A 141 -8.91 2.63 16.12
CA LEU A 141 -9.71 3.32 17.14
C LEU A 141 -9.56 2.76 18.56
N VAL A 142 -8.50 2.00 18.86
CA VAL A 142 -7.78 2.39 20.08
C VAL A 142 -7.20 3.74 19.70
N ALA A 143 -7.68 4.83 20.33
CA ALA A 143 -7.02 6.12 20.21
C ALA A 143 -5.52 5.83 20.24
N VAL A 144 -4.79 6.15 19.16
CA VAL A 144 -3.33 6.07 19.19
C VAL A 144 -2.98 6.99 20.32
N GLN A 145 -2.72 6.40 21.49
CA GLN A 145 -2.45 7.15 22.68
C GLN A 145 -1.20 7.92 22.32
N PRO A 146 -1.21 9.25 22.51
CA PRO A 146 -0.04 10.05 22.28
C PRO A 146 1.19 9.34 22.87
N VAL A 147 2.27 9.24 22.08
CA VAL A 147 3.53 8.60 22.53
C VAL A 147 4.04 9.26 23.81
N GLU A 148 3.59 10.48 24.06
CA GLU A 148 3.78 11.28 25.27
C GLU A 148 2.51 12.06 25.59
N GLU A 149 2.34 12.45 26.85
CA GLU A 149 1.25 13.33 27.29
C GLU A 149 1.15 14.59 26.41
N LEU A 150 -0.07 15.08 26.15
CA LEU A 150 -0.29 16.25 25.32
C LEU A 150 -0.73 17.44 26.17
N LEU A 151 -0.18 18.60 25.85
CA LEU A 151 -0.60 19.89 26.38
C LEU A 151 -1.60 20.54 25.43
N THR A 152 -2.70 21.05 25.98
CA THR A 152 -3.70 21.81 25.23
C THR A 152 -3.24 23.25 25.07
N VAL A 153 -3.28 23.77 23.84
CA VAL A 153 -2.91 25.16 23.52
C VAL A 153 -4.10 25.83 22.84
N GLN A 154 -4.41 27.08 23.22
CA GLN A 154 -5.38 27.90 22.51
C GLN A 154 -4.75 28.45 21.23
N LEU A 155 -5.41 28.23 20.10
CA LEU A 155 -5.02 28.78 18.80
C LEU A 155 -5.42 30.26 18.69
N ILE A 156 -6.56 30.61 19.29
CA ILE A 156 -7.09 31.98 19.30
C ILE A 156 -7.24 32.41 20.76
N PRO A 157 -6.51 33.45 21.21
CA PRO A 157 -6.66 33.97 22.56
C PRO A 157 -8.11 34.38 22.83
N GLY A 158 -8.73 33.78 23.84
CA GLY A 158 -10.09 34.13 24.28
C GLY A 158 -11.22 33.30 23.66
N ASP A 159 -10.92 32.38 22.74
CA ASP A 159 -11.90 31.41 22.24
C ASP A 159 -11.61 30.01 22.82
N PRO A 160 -12.41 29.53 23.79
CA PRO A 160 -12.18 28.26 24.46
C PRO A 160 -12.40 27.05 23.55
N ASP A 161 -13.09 27.19 22.42
CA ASP A 161 -13.39 26.10 21.48
C ASP A 161 -12.30 25.93 20.41
N LYS A 162 -11.38 26.90 20.30
CA LYS A 162 -10.27 26.90 19.32
C LYS A 162 -8.98 26.44 19.97
N ILE A 163 -8.93 25.14 20.28
CA ILE A 163 -7.76 24.50 20.91
C ILE A 163 -7.10 23.47 20.00
N THR A 164 -5.79 23.29 20.19
CA THR A 164 -4.99 22.20 19.63
C THR A 164 -4.22 21.48 20.73
N LYS A 165 -3.56 20.37 20.41
CA LYS A 165 -2.77 19.58 21.36
C LYS A 165 -1.34 19.37 20.87
N VAL A 166 -0.36 19.63 21.72
CA VAL A 166 1.09 19.54 21.41
C VAL A 166 1.79 18.63 22.42
N GLY A 167 2.83 17.92 22.01
CA GLY A 167 3.59 16.99 22.86
C GLY A 167 4.25 17.65 24.09
N SER A 168 4.13 17.03 25.26
CA SER A 168 4.65 17.55 26.54
C SER A 168 6.17 17.55 26.62
N LYS A 169 6.86 16.66 25.90
CA LYS A 169 8.34 16.57 25.92
C LYS A 169 8.98 17.44 24.84
N MET A 170 8.18 18.15 24.04
CA MET A 170 8.68 19.13 23.09
C MET A 170 9.43 20.25 23.84
N LYS A 171 10.65 20.56 23.40
CA LYS A 171 11.41 21.70 23.92
C LYS A 171 10.61 22.99 23.73
N GLU A 172 10.67 23.88 24.71
CA GLU A 172 9.88 25.11 24.76
C GLU A 172 10.06 25.98 23.50
N GLU A 173 11.31 26.18 23.06
CA GLU A 173 11.63 26.91 21.82
C GLU A 173 10.93 26.35 20.58
N VAL A 174 10.89 25.02 20.44
CA VAL A 174 10.25 24.34 19.30
C VAL A 174 8.74 24.42 19.42
N ARG A 175 8.21 24.32 20.65
CA ARG A 175 6.78 24.44 20.92
C ARG A 175 6.25 25.80 20.53
N GLU A 176 6.95 26.88 20.90
CA GLU A 176 6.55 28.24 20.52
C GLU A 176 6.58 28.45 19.01
N GLN A 177 7.60 27.93 18.32
CA GLN A 177 7.67 27.99 16.86
C GLN A 177 6.48 27.26 16.21
N VAL A 178 6.12 26.08 16.71
CA VAL A 178 4.96 25.33 16.21
C VAL A 178 3.67 26.10 16.46
N ILE A 179 3.49 26.67 17.65
CA ILE A 179 2.28 27.46 17.99
C ILE A 179 2.14 28.68 17.08
N ASN A 180 3.24 29.39 16.78
CA ASN A 180 3.22 30.54 15.89
C ASN A 180 2.90 30.20 14.42
N CYS A 181 2.98 28.93 14.03
CA CYS A 181 2.63 28.45 12.69
C CYS A 181 1.19 27.94 12.57
N LEU A 182 0.46 27.82 13.69
CA LEU A 182 -0.91 27.31 13.74
C LEU A 182 -1.93 28.46 13.81
#